data_AF-A0A3A8JWC3-F1
#
_entry.id   AF-A0A3A8JWC3-F1
#
_cell.length_a   1.000
_cell.length_b   1.000
_cell.length_c   1.000
_cell.angle_alpha   90.00
_cell.angle_beta   90.00
_cell.angle_gamma   90.00
#
_symmetry.space_group_name_H-M   'P 1'
#
loop_
_entity.id
_entity.type
_entity.pdbx_description
1 polymer ?
#
loop_
_entity_poly.entity_id
_entity_poly.type
_entity_poly.pdbx_seq_one_letter_code
_entity_poly.pdbx_strand_id
1 'polypeptide(L)'
;MTTRYFELSDDMSIQERWFLDEATNSQGQEIDDIWQFADGCAVRVEERLRIPVHHPGTPLEFSQTSVGAAPIVHQRVANIFTKLAPDAVQVIPVDVDGQAEPYCILVVTKLIQCIDDQQSAEVSYWKPEDGRPEKTGSYRSVYDMRIDTTKVGDAKVFRTRGWTGAIIVSEDIKDALERAGVTGVQFEEVTGPSSVTPEERERRLKLRKLYDRTETARDAFWATLGTLEERFIIPPVVGGGWPARRQVWRVIRRPEGRTLFVTDGLSDFYAARVEPSVGFGVELALETDEPVADVSSCWQQLILEHIGNELAEHERVRETVRTGFLSMEVDGQRMPETLLTKDGRVGLLLGMDTPSLPTHFTMPDGEVRLVTVKTLMPAELEYLLEHGKHGCEELIRRFNERGSSHLSRAWRQPVV
;
A
#
# COMPACT_ATOMS: atom_id res chain seq x y z
N MET A 1 15.80 34.96 17.63
CA MET A 1 14.69 34.03 17.32
C MET A 1 15.25 32.99 16.37
N THR A 2 14.97 31.71 16.60
CA THR A 2 15.38 30.64 15.68
C THR A 2 14.54 30.72 14.42
N THR A 3 15.15 30.78 13.24
CA THR A 3 14.46 30.81 11.96
C THR A 3 13.60 29.56 11.79
N ARG A 4 12.31 29.72 11.48
CA ARG A 4 11.41 28.61 11.16
C ARG A 4 11.58 28.17 9.72
N TYR A 5 11.38 26.88 9.48
CA TYR A 5 11.46 26.29 8.15
C TYR A 5 10.23 25.44 7.87
N PHE A 6 9.87 25.39 6.60
CA PHE A 6 8.68 24.72 6.10
C PHE A 6 9.04 23.86 4.91
N GLU A 7 8.50 22.66 4.84
CA GLU A 7 8.42 21.92 3.58
C GLU A 7 7.41 22.61 2.68
N LEU A 8 7.83 22.94 1.46
CA LEU A 8 7.01 23.48 0.38
C LEU A 8 6.67 22.34 -0.58
N SER A 9 5.38 22.09 -0.76
CA SER A 9 4.85 21.07 -1.65
C SER A 9 3.62 21.58 -2.40
N ASP A 10 3.16 20.76 -3.34
CA ASP A 10 1.91 20.99 -4.07
C ASP A 10 0.69 20.92 -3.16
N ASP A 11 -0.19 21.93 -3.25
CA ASP A 11 -1.50 21.86 -2.60
C ASP A 11 -2.45 20.93 -3.37
N MET A 12 -2.52 19.69 -2.88
CA MET A 12 -3.37 18.64 -3.45
C MET A 12 -4.84 18.74 -3.02
N SER A 13 -5.19 19.69 -2.14
CA SER A 13 -6.57 19.90 -1.70
C SER A 13 -7.42 20.67 -2.72
N ILE A 14 -6.79 21.33 -3.69
CA ILE A 14 -7.45 22.09 -4.74
C ILE A 14 -8.09 21.13 -5.75
N GLN A 15 -9.42 21.03 -5.75
CA GLN A 15 -10.15 20.05 -6.57
C GLN A 15 -10.04 20.29 -8.08
N GLU A 16 -10.06 21.55 -8.53
CA GLU A 16 -10.06 21.92 -9.96
C GLU A 16 -8.65 22.25 -10.50
N ARG A 17 -7.59 21.77 -9.84
CA ARG A 17 -6.21 22.02 -10.29
C ARG A 17 -5.88 21.24 -11.56
N TRP A 18 -4.90 21.74 -12.31
CA TRP A 18 -4.23 20.94 -13.33
C TRP A 18 -3.28 19.89 -12.70
N PHE A 19 -2.88 18.93 -13.53
CA PHE A 19 -1.75 18.05 -13.25
C PHE A 19 -0.77 18.09 -14.42
N LEU A 20 0.52 18.24 -14.11
CA LEU A 20 1.58 18.36 -15.09
C LEU A 20 2.31 17.01 -15.23
N ASP A 21 2.63 16.65 -16.47
CA ASP A 21 3.51 15.52 -16.78
C ASP A 21 4.98 15.94 -16.70
N GLU A 22 5.88 14.97 -16.92
CA GLU A 22 7.31 15.21 -16.92
C GLU A 22 7.78 16.14 -18.03
N ALA A 23 8.90 16.81 -17.77
CA ALA A 23 9.54 17.64 -18.78
C ALA A 23 9.94 16.79 -19.99
N THR A 24 9.63 17.30 -21.17
CA THR A 24 10.00 16.75 -22.47
C THR A 24 10.95 17.69 -23.18
N ASN A 25 11.70 17.16 -24.14
CA ASN A 25 12.51 17.98 -25.03
C ASN A 25 11.63 18.88 -25.92
N SER A 26 12.25 19.74 -26.73
CA SER A 26 11.53 20.66 -27.62
C SER A 26 10.62 19.95 -28.65
N GLN A 27 10.86 18.67 -28.93
CA GLN A 27 10.07 17.83 -29.84
C GLN A 27 8.95 17.06 -29.12
N GLY A 28 8.81 17.20 -27.79
CA GLY A 28 7.83 16.48 -26.99
C GLY A 28 8.23 15.03 -26.66
N GLN A 29 9.51 14.68 -26.75
CA GLN A 29 10.04 13.37 -26.37
C GLN A 29 10.51 13.40 -24.91
N GLU A 30 10.38 12.27 -24.23
CA GLU A 30 10.89 12.09 -22.86
C GLU A 30 12.40 12.36 -22.80
N ILE A 31 12.83 13.05 -21.74
CA ILE A 31 14.25 13.28 -21.46
C ILE A 31 14.83 12.11 -20.67
N ASP A 32 16.12 11.85 -20.82
CA ASP A 32 16.77 10.65 -20.23
C ASP A 32 16.69 10.58 -18.70
N ASP A 33 16.71 11.73 -18.02
CA ASP A 33 16.69 11.80 -16.56
C ASP A 33 15.71 12.89 -16.09
N ILE A 34 14.49 12.50 -15.75
CA ILE A 34 13.47 13.40 -15.20
C ILE A 34 13.78 13.81 -13.74
N TRP A 35 14.68 13.09 -13.05
CA TRP A 35 15.02 13.31 -11.64
C TRP A 35 16.08 14.37 -11.42
N GLN A 36 16.83 14.73 -12.46
CA GLN A 36 17.91 15.71 -12.39
C GLN A 36 17.50 17.06 -11.75
N PHE A 37 16.23 17.47 -11.89
CA PHE A 37 15.71 18.72 -11.31
C PHE A 37 15.44 18.66 -9.79
N ALA A 38 15.46 17.45 -9.23
CA ALA A 38 15.29 17.19 -7.80
C ALA A 38 16.61 16.85 -7.08
N ASP A 39 17.72 16.63 -7.79
CA ASP A 39 18.98 16.14 -7.19
C ASP A 39 19.68 17.10 -6.21
N GLY A 40 19.23 18.36 -6.14
CA GLY A 40 19.84 19.34 -5.26
C GLY A 40 21.12 19.94 -5.82
N CYS A 41 21.31 19.92 -7.14
CA CYS A 41 22.47 20.49 -7.84
C CYS A 41 22.02 21.30 -9.07
N ALA A 42 22.92 22.11 -9.63
CA ALA A 42 22.62 22.86 -10.84
C ALA A 42 22.56 21.91 -12.06
N VAL A 43 21.58 22.14 -12.93
CA VAL A 43 21.29 21.31 -14.10
C VAL A 43 21.75 22.02 -15.37
N ARG A 44 22.30 21.27 -16.32
CA ARG A 44 22.58 21.78 -17.66
C ARG A 44 21.47 21.34 -18.59
N VAL A 45 20.77 22.31 -19.16
CA VAL A 45 19.75 22.08 -20.17
C VAL A 45 20.19 22.79 -21.44
N GLU A 46 20.32 22.03 -22.53
CA GLU A 46 20.85 22.53 -23.81
C GLU A 46 19.76 23.11 -24.71
N GLU A 47 18.50 22.88 -24.37
CA GLU A 47 17.33 23.30 -25.14
C GLU A 47 16.21 23.84 -24.26
N ARG A 48 15.15 24.37 -24.89
CA ARG A 48 13.96 24.81 -24.16
C ARG A 48 13.01 23.62 -23.99
N LEU A 49 12.78 23.24 -22.74
CA LEU A 49 11.93 22.09 -22.39
C LEU A 49 10.45 22.46 -22.47
N ARG A 50 9.62 21.44 -22.68
CA ARG A 50 8.16 21.54 -22.66
C ARG A 50 7.59 20.75 -21.49
N ILE A 51 6.59 21.30 -20.83
CA ILE A 51 5.85 20.65 -19.75
C ILE A 51 4.43 20.35 -20.24
N PRO A 52 4.11 19.08 -20.54
CA PRO A 52 2.76 18.70 -20.94
C PRO A 52 1.78 18.81 -19.76
N VAL A 53 0.51 19.05 -20.08
CA VAL A 53 -0.59 19.03 -19.10
C VAL A 53 -1.27 17.67 -19.16
N HIS A 54 -1.06 16.83 -18.14
CA HIS A 54 -1.65 15.50 -18.02
C HIS A 54 -3.17 15.56 -17.88
N HIS A 55 -3.63 16.40 -16.96
CA HIS A 55 -5.04 16.64 -16.69
C HIS A 55 -5.31 18.14 -16.73
N PRO A 56 -6.15 18.61 -17.68
CA PRO A 56 -6.54 20.00 -17.76
C PRO A 56 -7.22 20.46 -16.46
N GLY A 57 -6.96 21.70 -16.07
CA GLY A 57 -7.55 22.32 -14.89
C GLY A 57 -7.13 23.78 -14.76
N THR A 58 -7.39 24.37 -13.60
CA THR A 58 -6.98 25.74 -13.28
C THR A 58 -5.45 25.81 -13.21
N PRO A 59 -4.81 26.66 -14.03
CA PRO A 59 -3.37 26.88 -13.95
C PRO A 59 -2.96 27.42 -12.58
N LEU A 60 -1.91 26.84 -12.01
CA LEU A 60 -1.35 27.25 -10.72
C LEU A 60 -0.02 27.97 -10.92
N GLU A 61 0.38 28.81 -9.95
CA GLU A 61 1.67 29.49 -9.97
C GLU A 61 2.81 28.63 -9.40
N PHE A 62 2.48 27.57 -8.68
CA PHE A 62 3.38 26.50 -8.24
C PHE A 62 2.71 25.15 -8.49
N SER A 63 3.46 24.22 -9.09
CA SER A 63 3.10 22.81 -9.26
C SER A 63 4.36 21.97 -9.26
N GLN A 64 4.27 20.67 -9.01
CA GLN A 64 5.34 19.70 -9.21
C GLN A 64 4.95 18.72 -10.32
N THR A 65 5.94 18.19 -11.06
CA THR A 65 5.70 17.08 -12.01
C THR A 65 5.40 15.79 -11.27
N SER A 66 4.69 14.88 -11.93
CA SER A 66 4.02 13.73 -11.31
C SER A 66 4.98 12.74 -10.67
N VAL A 67 5.92 12.22 -11.44
CA VAL A 67 6.97 11.33 -11.00
C VAL A 67 8.10 12.23 -10.52
N GLY A 68 8.73 12.99 -11.44
CA GLY A 68 9.94 13.82 -11.35
C GLY A 68 10.07 14.71 -10.12
N ALA A 69 8.92 15.12 -9.57
CA ALA A 69 8.81 16.12 -8.52
C ALA A 69 9.53 17.44 -8.86
N ALA A 70 9.69 17.74 -10.16
CA ALA A 70 10.35 18.95 -10.63
C ALA A 70 9.42 20.15 -10.38
N PRO A 71 9.88 21.21 -9.67
CA PRO A 71 9.01 22.34 -9.34
C PRO A 71 8.81 23.23 -10.56
N ILE A 72 7.58 23.30 -11.05
CA ILE A 72 7.14 24.18 -12.13
C ILE A 72 6.50 25.41 -11.50
N VAL A 73 7.11 26.57 -11.74
CA VAL A 73 6.68 27.82 -11.13
C VAL A 73 6.45 28.90 -12.17
N HIS A 74 5.46 29.74 -11.93
CA HIS A 74 5.27 30.96 -12.71
C HIS A 74 6.46 31.90 -12.51
N GLN A 75 6.82 32.70 -13.52
CA GLN A 75 8.00 33.59 -13.47
C GLN A 75 8.01 34.52 -12.25
N ARG A 76 6.84 34.97 -11.80
CA ARG A 76 6.70 35.80 -10.60
C ARG A 76 7.20 35.09 -9.35
N VAL A 77 6.92 33.79 -9.22
CA VAL A 77 7.40 32.95 -8.11
C VAL A 77 8.90 32.75 -8.21
N ALA A 78 9.42 32.44 -9.41
CA ALA A 78 10.86 32.32 -9.64
C ALA A 78 11.64 33.59 -9.24
N ASN A 79 11.06 34.77 -9.47
CA ASN A 79 11.64 36.06 -9.09
C ASN A 79 11.72 36.24 -7.56
N ILE A 80 10.75 35.72 -6.80
CA ILE A 80 10.78 35.75 -5.32
C ILE A 80 11.96 34.92 -4.82
N PHE A 81 12.12 33.70 -5.32
CA PHE A 81 13.24 32.82 -4.95
C PHE A 81 14.59 33.40 -5.35
N THR A 82 14.73 33.91 -6.58
CA THR A 82 15.97 34.50 -7.07
C THR A 82 16.37 35.74 -6.26
N LYS A 83 15.40 36.53 -5.79
CA LYS A 83 15.65 37.70 -4.93
C LYS A 83 16.06 37.31 -3.52
N LEU A 84 15.42 36.31 -2.93
CA LEU A 84 15.62 35.94 -1.52
C LEU A 84 16.76 34.95 -1.31
N ALA A 85 17.08 34.11 -2.31
CA ALA A 85 18.07 33.06 -2.21
C ALA A 85 18.82 32.84 -3.54
N PRO A 86 19.49 33.88 -4.10
CA PRO A 86 20.10 33.82 -5.43
C PRO A 86 21.15 32.70 -5.58
N ASP A 87 21.89 32.38 -4.52
CA ASP A 87 22.95 31.37 -4.55
C ASP A 87 22.44 29.95 -4.29
N ALA A 88 21.13 29.75 -4.17
CA ALA A 88 20.52 28.46 -3.83
C ALA A 88 19.47 27.98 -4.85
N VAL A 89 19.23 28.76 -5.91
CA VAL A 89 18.27 28.41 -6.96
C VAL A 89 18.85 28.65 -8.35
N GLN A 90 18.42 27.81 -9.29
CA GLN A 90 18.57 28.01 -10.71
C GLN A 90 17.18 28.02 -11.33
N VAL A 91 16.95 28.94 -12.27
CA VAL A 91 15.67 29.10 -12.98
C VAL A 91 15.88 28.69 -14.43
N ILE A 92 15.09 27.73 -14.90
CA ILE A 92 15.16 27.22 -16.27
C ILE A 92 13.82 27.52 -16.97
N PRO A 93 13.78 28.44 -17.95
CA PRO A 93 12.54 28.75 -18.66
C PRO A 93 12.02 27.54 -19.44
N VAL A 94 10.71 27.31 -19.37
CA VAL A 94 10.02 26.21 -20.07
C VAL A 94 8.77 26.72 -20.77
N ASP A 95 8.22 25.90 -21.67
CA ASP A 95 6.90 26.12 -22.27
C ASP A 95 5.91 25.12 -21.64
N VAL A 96 4.87 25.62 -20.96
CA VAL A 96 3.80 24.76 -20.43
C VAL A 96 2.67 24.72 -21.45
N ASP A 97 2.19 23.52 -21.78
CA ASP A 97 1.18 23.36 -22.81
C ASP A 97 -0.10 24.16 -22.52
N GLY A 98 -0.55 24.93 -23.51
CA GLY A 98 -1.73 25.77 -23.41
C GLY A 98 -1.56 27.05 -22.60
N GLN A 99 -0.37 27.34 -22.07
CA GLN A 99 -0.08 28.58 -21.31
C GLN A 99 0.74 29.57 -22.13
N ALA A 100 0.27 30.81 -22.20
CA ALA A 100 1.02 31.92 -22.80
C ALA A 100 1.91 32.65 -21.78
N GLU A 101 1.57 32.57 -20.49
CA GLU A 101 2.35 33.17 -19.41
C GLU A 101 3.68 32.42 -19.20
N PRO A 102 4.74 33.11 -18.74
CA PRO A 102 6.06 32.51 -18.59
C PRO A 102 6.15 31.63 -17.34
N TYR A 103 6.54 30.37 -17.57
CA TYR A 103 6.82 29.38 -16.53
C TYR A 103 8.29 28.93 -16.55
N CYS A 104 8.77 28.43 -15.42
CA CYS A 104 10.13 27.95 -15.25
C CYS A 104 10.15 26.69 -14.39
N ILE A 105 11.14 25.83 -14.61
CA ILE A 105 11.56 24.88 -13.59
C ILE A 105 12.41 25.64 -12.56
N LEU A 106 12.05 25.54 -11.28
CA LEU A 106 12.82 26.06 -10.16
C LEU A 106 13.69 24.95 -9.57
N VAL A 107 14.95 24.92 -9.96
CA VAL A 107 15.93 23.97 -9.44
C VAL A 107 16.51 24.52 -8.14
N VAL A 108 16.30 23.82 -7.03
CA VAL A 108 16.94 24.12 -5.75
C VAL A 108 18.31 23.44 -5.71
N THR A 109 19.39 24.20 -5.59
CA THR A 109 20.76 23.74 -5.84
C THR A 109 21.57 23.47 -4.57
N LYS A 110 20.96 23.62 -3.40
CA LYS A 110 21.58 23.32 -2.10
C LYS A 110 21.01 22.02 -1.53
N LEU A 111 21.90 21.07 -1.22
CA LEU A 111 21.56 19.81 -0.58
C LEU A 111 22.16 19.74 0.82
N ILE A 112 21.32 19.65 1.85
CA ILE A 112 21.75 19.71 3.26
C ILE A 112 21.34 18.44 4.01
N GLN A 113 22.27 17.84 4.75
CA GLN A 113 21.98 16.71 5.63
C GLN A 113 21.48 17.23 6.99
N CYS A 114 20.20 17.57 7.05
CA CYS A 114 19.59 18.19 8.24
C CYS A 114 18.37 17.45 8.80
N ILE A 115 17.89 16.36 8.21
CA ILE A 115 16.79 15.59 8.80
C ILE A 115 17.21 15.12 10.20
N ASP A 116 16.34 15.37 11.16
CA ASP A 116 16.48 14.91 12.53
C ASP A 116 15.65 13.65 12.71
N ASP A 117 16.29 12.50 12.56
CA ASP A 117 15.67 11.19 12.76
C ASP A 117 15.04 11.03 14.16
N GLN A 118 15.61 11.70 15.16
CA GLN A 118 15.14 11.62 16.55
C GLN A 118 13.97 12.55 16.82
N GLN A 119 13.73 13.57 15.99
CA GLN A 119 12.60 14.47 16.14
C GLN A 119 11.50 14.23 15.10
N SER A 120 11.81 13.60 13.96
CA SER A 120 10.82 13.17 12.95
C SER A 120 9.96 12.03 13.49
N ALA A 121 8.65 12.02 13.21
CA ALA A 121 7.76 11.03 13.83
C ALA A 121 8.08 9.58 13.44
N GLU A 122 8.44 9.34 12.19
CA GLU A 122 8.87 8.01 11.74
C GLU A 122 9.92 8.15 10.65
N VAL A 123 11.01 7.40 10.80
CA VAL A 123 12.07 7.30 9.81
C VAL A 123 12.41 5.83 9.61
N SER A 124 12.40 5.41 8.35
CA SER A 124 12.84 4.08 7.94
C SER A 124 13.89 4.17 6.84
N TYR A 125 14.76 3.17 6.83
CA TYR A 125 15.85 3.04 5.87
C TYR A 125 15.67 1.76 5.07
N TRP A 126 16.13 1.79 3.82
CA TRP A 126 16.31 0.56 3.04
C TRP A 126 17.37 -0.31 3.71
N LYS A 127 17.04 -1.57 3.96
CA LYS A 127 17.95 -2.55 4.57
C LYS A 127 18.42 -3.57 3.52
N PRO A 128 19.52 -4.30 3.78
CA PRO A 128 19.97 -5.36 2.88
C PRO A 128 18.89 -6.39 2.57
N GLU A 129 18.02 -6.68 3.54
CA GLU A 129 16.95 -7.67 3.40
C GLU A 129 15.83 -7.22 2.45
N ASP A 130 15.74 -5.92 2.13
CA ASP A 130 14.74 -5.38 1.19
C ASP A 130 15.07 -5.67 -0.29
N GLY A 131 16.21 -6.32 -0.58
CA GLY A 131 16.58 -6.74 -1.94
C GLY A 131 16.96 -5.60 -2.88
N ARG A 132 17.25 -4.39 -2.36
CA ARG A 132 17.65 -3.20 -3.11
C ARG A 132 19.02 -2.68 -2.67
N PRO A 133 20.12 -3.31 -3.11
CA PRO A 133 21.47 -2.97 -2.66
C PRO A 133 21.85 -1.52 -2.99
N GLU A 134 21.37 -0.97 -4.10
CA GLU A 134 21.60 0.41 -4.54
C GLU A 134 20.94 1.46 -3.65
N LYS A 135 19.88 1.08 -2.91
CA LYS A 135 19.17 1.98 -1.99
C LYS A 135 19.56 1.77 -0.53
N THR A 136 20.24 0.68 -0.20
CA THR A 136 20.53 0.29 1.18
C THR A 136 21.23 1.43 1.95
N GLY A 137 20.72 1.76 3.13
CA GLY A 137 21.20 2.87 3.96
C GLY A 137 20.65 4.24 3.59
N SER A 138 19.89 4.38 2.50
CA SER A 138 19.13 5.61 2.19
C SER A 138 17.75 5.58 2.83
N TYR A 139 17.15 6.77 2.98
CA TYR A 139 15.79 6.89 3.50
C TYR A 139 14.80 6.14 2.62
N ARG A 140 13.97 5.31 3.25
CA ARG A 140 12.86 4.61 2.61
C ARG A 140 11.55 5.34 2.83
N SER A 141 11.36 5.91 4.02
CA SER A 141 10.20 6.74 4.37
C SER A 141 10.57 7.69 5.51
N VAL A 142 10.09 8.93 5.42
CA VAL A 142 10.18 9.95 6.47
C VAL A 142 8.77 10.52 6.66
N TYR A 143 8.21 10.42 7.86
CA TYR A 143 6.87 10.91 8.20
C TYR A 143 6.93 11.96 9.31
N ASP A 144 6.14 13.03 9.16
CA ASP A 144 6.21 14.25 9.99
C ASP A 144 7.67 14.67 10.18
N MET A 145 8.31 14.97 9.05
CA MET A 145 9.74 15.25 8.96
C MET A 145 10.11 16.46 9.81
N ARG A 146 11.17 16.32 10.60
CA ARG A 146 11.77 17.41 11.36
C ARG A 146 13.20 17.60 10.97
N ILE A 147 13.65 18.85 11.01
CA ILE A 147 15.04 19.20 10.69
C ILE A 147 15.77 19.76 11.92
N ASP A 148 17.05 19.42 12.00
CA ASP A 148 18.01 20.02 12.90
C ASP A 148 18.51 21.34 12.30
N THR A 149 17.90 22.45 12.74
CA THR A 149 18.23 23.81 12.27
C THR A 149 19.69 24.21 12.51
N THR A 150 20.41 23.55 13.42
CA THR A 150 21.84 23.84 13.66
C THR A 150 22.72 23.42 12.48
N LYS A 151 22.23 22.51 11.63
CA LYS A 151 22.92 22.02 10.42
C LYS A 151 22.58 22.81 9.16
N VAL A 152 21.58 23.70 9.21
CA VAL A 152 21.06 24.43 8.04
C VAL A 152 21.91 25.66 7.69
N GLY A 153 22.55 26.28 8.70
CA GLY A 153 23.31 27.51 8.52
C GLY A 153 22.41 28.69 8.15
N ASP A 154 22.77 29.42 7.10
CA ASP A 154 22.07 30.60 6.59
C ASP A 154 21.18 30.32 5.36
N ALA A 155 21.04 29.05 4.97
CA ALA A 155 20.31 28.66 3.78
C ALA A 155 18.81 28.98 3.92
N LYS A 156 18.27 29.77 2.98
CA LYS A 156 16.83 30.10 2.93
C LYS A 156 15.98 29.13 2.12
N VAL A 157 16.60 28.40 1.21
CA VAL A 157 15.98 27.31 0.44
C VAL A 157 17.00 26.22 0.18
N PHE A 158 16.59 24.96 0.34
CA PHE A 158 17.44 23.79 0.13
C PHE A 158 16.59 22.52 0.01
N ARG A 159 17.19 21.45 -0.47
CA ARG A 159 16.65 20.08 -0.40
C ARG A 159 17.37 19.29 0.69
N THR A 160 16.71 18.26 1.22
CA THR A 160 17.31 17.39 2.24
C THR A 160 18.12 16.26 1.61
N ARG A 161 19.32 16.01 2.13
CA ARG A 161 20.19 14.94 1.63
C ARG A 161 19.57 13.58 1.93
N GLY A 162 19.42 12.75 0.89
CA GLY A 162 18.84 11.41 0.99
C GLY A 162 17.31 11.37 0.93
N TRP A 163 16.63 12.53 0.96
CA TRP A 163 15.18 12.66 0.80
C TRP A 163 14.87 13.84 -0.12
N THR A 164 15.48 13.81 -1.31
CA THR A 164 15.64 14.96 -2.19
C THR A 164 14.32 15.56 -2.67
N GLY A 165 13.22 14.81 -2.66
CA GLY A 165 11.88 15.32 -3.01
C GLY A 165 11.44 16.52 -2.16
N ALA A 166 11.86 16.60 -0.89
CA ALA A 166 11.48 17.68 0.00
C ALA A 166 12.20 19.00 -0.32
N ILE A 167 11.43 20.06 -0.53
CA ILE A 167 11.92 21.44 -0.71
C ILE A 167 11.68 22.19 0.58
N ILE A 168 12.74 22.59 1.26
CA ILE A 168 12.65 23.31 2.52
C ILE A 168 12.87 24.79 2.25
N VAL A 169 11.96 25.63 2.76
CA VAL A 169 12.02 27.09 2.67
C VAL A 169 11.99 27.72 4.06
N SER A 170 12.71 28.83 4.24
CA SER A 170 12.63 29.62 5.46
C SER A 170 11.31 30.40 5.54
N GLU A 171 10.94 30.82 6.76
CA GLU A 171 9.79 31.69 7.03
C GLU A 171 9.73 32.91 6.11
N ASP A 172 10.87 33.58 5.86
CA ASP A 172 10.96 34.72 4.93
C ASP A 172 10.40 34.43 3.53
N ILE A 173 10.71 33.24 2.97
CA ILE A 173 10.25 32.84 1.64
C ILE A 173 8.77 32.47 1.71
N LYS A 174 8.35 31.68 2.71
CA LYS A 174 6.94 31.35 2.93
C LYS A 174 6.09 32.62 3.00
N ASP A 175 6.46 33.57 3.85
CA ASP A 175 5.73 34.83 4.02
C ASP A 175 5.73 35.67 2.74
N ALA A 176 6.77 35.60 1.92
CA ALA A 176 6.81 36.29 0.62
C ALA A 176 5.84 35.66 -0.39
N LEU A 177 5.74 34.33 -0.43
CA LEU A 177 4.81 33.60 -1.30
C LEU A 177 3.35 33.85 -0.87
N GLU A 178 3.06 33.77 0.44
CA GLU A 178 1.72 34.04 0.98
C GLU A 178 1.28 35.49 0.74
N ARG A 179 2.16 36.48 0.99
CA ARG A 179 1.85 37.89 0.70
C ARG A 179 1.65 38.17 -0.78
N ALA A 180 2.31 37.43 -1.65
CA ALA A 180 2.11 37.52 -3.10
C ALA A 180 0.84 36.81 -3.58
N GLY A 181 0.15 36.06 -2.70
CA GLY A 181 -1.05 35.30 -3.04
C GLY A 181 -0.78 34.18 -4.03
N VAL A 182 0.40 33.55 -3.96
CA VAL A 182 0.80 32.48 -4.88
C VAL A 182 -0.13 31.28 -4.73
N THR A 183 -0.65 30.77 -5.84
CA THR A 183 -1.53 29.61 -5.89
C THR A 183 -0.75 28.29 -6.01
N GLY A 184 -1.32 27.20 -5.48
CA GLY A 184 -0.78 25.84 -5.62
C GLY A 184 0.28 25.44 -4.58
N VAL A 185 0.59 26.31 -3.63
CA VAL A 185 1.58 26.05 -2.56
C VAL A 185 0.92 25.52 -1.29
N GLN A 186 1.52 24.50 -0.70
CA GLN A 186 1.24 24.03 0.66
C GLN A 186 2.51 24.10 1.50
N PHE A 187 2.36 24.46 2.78
CA PHE A 187 3.48 24.55 3.72
C PHE A 187 3.24 23.67 4.94
N GLU A 188 4.21 22.84 5.27
CA GLU A 188 4.24 22.07 6.51
C GLU A 188 5.45 22.51 7.35
N GLU A 189 5.22 22.93 8.60
CA GLU A 189 6.34 23.36 9.46
C GLU A 189 7.20 22.16 9.85
N VAL A 190 8.50 22.21 9.53
CA VAL A 190 9.49 21.15 9.82
C VAL A 190 10.45 21.54 10.95
N THR A 191 10.29 22.74 11.50
CA THR A 191 10.97 23.20 12.73
C THR A 191 10.16 22.87 13.98
N GLY A 192 10.87 22.73 15.11
CA GLY A 192 10.24 22.41 16.39
C GLY A 192 9.97 20.92 16.58
N PRO A 193 9.40 20.52 17.74
CA PRO A 193 9.07 19.12 17.99
C PRO A 193 7.98 18.66 17.03
N SER A 194 8.04 17.39 16.63
CA SER A 194 6.97 16.74 15.88
C SER A 194 5.64 16.85 16.62
N SER A 195 4.56 16.95 15.83
CA SER A 195 3.18 16.92 16.33
C SER A 195 2.83 15.57 16.96
N VAL A 196 3.61 14.54 16.65
CA VAL A 196 3.49 13.18 17.19
C VAL A 196 4.22 13.08 18.52
N THR A 197 3.49 12.71 19.57
CA THR A 197 4.07 12.55 20.91
C THR A 197 5.08 11.39 20.96
N PRO A 198 6.04 11.40 21.91
CA PRO A 198 6.96 10.28 22.11
C PRO A 198 6.25 8.93 22.29
N GLU A 199 5.10 8.93 22.98
CA GLU A 199 4.31 7.71 23.19
C GLU A 199 3.70 7.18 21.89
N GLU A 200 3.13 8.05 21.05
CA GLU A 200 2.58 7.65 19.74
C GLU A 200 3.70 7.19 18.79
N ARG A 201 4.88 7.82 18.86
CA ARG A 201 6.06 7.35 18.12
C ARG A 201 6.49 5.96 18.55
N GLU A 202 6.64 5.74 19.86
CA GLU A 202 7.01 4.43 20.38
C GLU A 202 5.95 3.37 20.00
N ARG A 203 4.68 3.74 20.05
CA ARG A 203 3.56 2.90 19.61
C ARG A 203 3.67 2.52 18.13
N ARG A 204 3.92 3.48 17.24
CA ARG A 204 4.11 3.22 15.80
C ARG A 204 5.33 2.35 15.52
N LEU A 205 6.45 2.61 16.18
CA LEU A 205 7.66 1.78 16.06
C LEU A 205 7.39 0.34 16.52
N LYS A 206 6.64 0.14 17.60
CA LYS A 206 6.20 -1.18 18.05
C LYS A 206 5.30 -1.86 17.01
N LEU A 207 4.29 -1.15 16.50
CA LEU A 207 3.40 -1.66 15.44
C LEU A 207 4.19 -2.10 14.20
N ARG A 208 5.14 -1.28 13.73
CA ARG A 208 5.98 -1.61 12.58
C ARG A 208 6.79 -2.88 12.80
N LYS A 209 7.42 -3.02 13.96
CA LYS A 209 8.19 -4.23 14.32
C LYS A 209 7.30 -5.48 14.34
N LEU A 210 6.07 -5.35 14.82
CA LEU A 210 5.10 -6.44 14.81
C LEU A 210 4.72 -6.80 13.36
N TYR A 211 4.43 -5.82 12.50
CA TYR A 211 4.17 -6.06 11.08
C TYR A 211 5.34 -6.76 10.39
N ASP A 212 6.55 -6.22 10.48
CA ASP A 212 7.73 -6.80 9.83
C ASP A 212 7.95 -8.25 10.28
N ARG A 213 7.78 -8.53 11.59
CA ARG A 213 7.91 -9.87 12.18
C ARG A 213 6.84 -10.84 11.65
N THR A 214 5.59 -10.40 11.57
CA THR A 214 4.48 -11.22 11.10
C THR A 214 4.55 -11.46 9.59
N GLU A 215 4.74 -10.41 8.78
CA GLU A 215 4.84 -10.53 7.32
C GLU A 215 6.00 -11.43 6.90
N THR A 216 7.19 -11.25 7.49
CA THR A 216 8.37 -12.07 7.14
C THR A 216 8.12 -13.56 7.37
N ALA A 217 7.53 -13.93 8.52
CA ALA A 217 7.27 -15.32 8.84
C ALA A 217 6.16 -15.92 7.96
N ARG A 218 5.12 -15.14 7.67
CA ARG A 218 4.01 -15.58 6.84
C ARG A 218 4.43 -15.74 5.38
N ASP A 219 5.21 -14.81 4.83
CA ASP A 219 5.74 -14.88 3.47
C ASP A 219 6.66 -16.10 3.30
N ALA A 220 7.51 -16.39 4.29
CA ALA A 220 8.32 -17.60 4.31
C ALA A 220 7.44 -18.87 4.28
N PHE A 221 6.34 -18.90 5.03
CA PHE A 221 5.40 -20.01 5.00
C PHE A 221 4.67 -20.13 3.65
N TRP A 222 4.15 -19.04 3.11
CA TRP A 222 3.49 -19.02 1.79
C TRP A 222 4.37 -19.54 0.67
N ALA A 223 5.66 -19.18 0.69
CA ALA A 223 6.65 -19.69 -0.26
C ALA A 223 6.84 -21.21 -0.20
N THR A 224 6.48 -21.88 0.92
CA THR A 224 6.51 -23.35 1.00
C THR A 224 5.33 -24.01 0.27
N LEU A 225 4.24 -23.29 0.04
CA LEU A 225 3.02 -23.82 -0.56
C LEU A 225 2.99 -23.69 -2.09
N GLY A 226 3.92 -22.95 -2.70
CA GLY A 226 4.02 -22.74 -4.14
C GLY A 226 4.75 -21.43 -4.48
N THR A 227 4.56 -20.96 -5.72
CA THR A 227 5.14 -19.69 -6.18
C THR A 227 4.19 -18.54 -5.88
N LEU A 228 4.59 -17.63 -4.99
CA LEU A 228 3.84 -16.42 -4.66
C LEU A 228 3.81 -15.46 -5.86
N GLU A 229 2.63 -14.92 -6.19
CA GLU A 229 2.49 -14.01 -7.32
C GLU A 229 2.55 -12.54 -6.87
N GLU A 230 3.73 -11.91 -6.96
CA GLU A 230 3.97 -10.54 -6.48
C GLU A 230 3.05 -9.48 -7.11
N ARG A 231 2.63 -9.68 -8.36
CA ARG A 231 1.75 -8.74 -9.09
C ARG A 231 0.29 -8.76 -8.62
N PHE A 232 -0.09 -9.75 -7.80
CA PHE A 232 -1.48 -9.98 -7.43
C PHE A 232 -1.68 -9.99 -5.92
N ILE A 233 -0.90 -9.16 -5.22
CA ILE A 233 -1.30 -8.67 -3.90
C ILE A 233 -2.55 -7.82 -4.14
N ILE A 234 -3.70 -8.34 -3.74
CA ILE A 234 -4.96 -7.60 -3.87
C ILE A 234 -4.86 -6.39 -2.93
N PRO A 235 -5.12 -5.16 -3.43
CA PRO A 235 -4.86 -3.95 -2.66
C PRO A 235 -5.45 -4.05 -1.26
N PRO A 236 -4.67 -3.71 -0.21
CA PRO A 236 -5.13 -3.83 1.15
C PRO A 236 -6.37 -2.97 1.33
N VAL A 237 -7.46 -3.56 1.82
CA VAL A 237 -8.57 -2.75 2.34
C VAL A 237 -8.10 -2.17 3.66
N VAL A 238 -7.97 -0.84 3.71
CA VAL A 238 -7.56 -0.10 4.90
C VAL A 238 -8.79 0.11 5.77
N GLY A 239 -8.74 -0.39 7.00
CA GLY A 239 -9.92 -0.49 7.86
C GLY A 239 -10.57 -1.87 7.78
N GLY A 240 -11.65 -2.08 8.55
CA GLY A 240 -12.30 -3.38 8.67
C GLY A 240 -11.98 -4.11 9.98
N GLY A 241 -12.65 -5.24 10.20
CA GLY A 241 -12.67 -5.94 11.48
C GLY A 241 -11.49 -6.88 11.76
N TRP A 242 -10.52 -6.99 10.83
CA TRP A 242 -9.36 -7.87 11.02
C TRP A 242 -8.40 -7.30 12.09
N PRO A 243 -7.61 -8.15 12.78
CA PRO A 243 -6.85 -7.75 13.97
C PRO A 243 -5.94 -6.51 13.77
N ALA A 244 -5.26 -6.44 12.63
CA ALA A 244 -4.36 -5.34 12.28
C ALA A 244 -5.01 -4.27 11.38
N ARG A 245 -6.33 -4.35 11.10
CA ARG A 245 -7.04 -3.43 10.20
C ARG A 245 -6.48 -3.41 8.76
N ARG A 246 -5.89 -4.53 8.37
CA ARG A 246 -5.33 -4.81 7.05
C ARG A 246 -6.01 -6.08 6.55
N GLN A 247 -6.69 -5.99 5.42
CA GLN A 247 -7.28 -7.15 4.75
C GLN A 247 -6.53 -7.37 3.44
N VAL A 248 -5.77 -8.45 3.36
CA VAL A 248 -4.97 -8.79 2.18
C VAL A 248 -5.27 -10.24 1.80
N TRP A 249 -5.26 -10.49 0.50
CA TRP A 249 -5.30 -11.81 -0.08
C TRP A 249 -4.08 -12.00 -0.96
N ARG A 250 -3.55 -13.22 -0.97
CA ARG A 250 -2.40 -13.61 -1.79
C ARG A 250 -2.78 -14.73 -2.73
N VAL A 251 -2.13 -14.74 -3.88
CA VAL A 251 -2.26 -15.78 -4.90
C VAL A 251 -0.96 -16.59 -4.94
N ILE A 252 -1.09 -17.91 -4.78
CA ILE A 252 0.01 -18.86 -4.81
C ILE A 252 -0.23 -19.84 -5.97
N ARG A 253 0.68 -19.83 -6.95
CA ARG A 253 0.66 -20.77 -8.07
C ARG A 253 1.21 -22.11 -7.62
N ARG A 254 0.46 -23.17 -7.92
CA ARG A 254 0.76 -24.55 -7.51
C ARG A 254 0.99 -25.46 -8.72
N PRO A 255 1.60 -26.64 -8.51
CA PRO A 255 1.78 -27.62 -9.58
C PRO A 255 0.45 -27.99 -10.27
N GLU A 256 0.55 -28.52 -11.49
CA GLU A 256 -0.61 -28.98 -12.28
C GLU A 256 -1.60 -27.87 -12.67
N GLY A 257 -1.15 -26.61 -12.70
CA GLY A 257 -1.99 -25.47 -13.08
C GLY A 257 -2.96 -24.99 -11.99
N ARG A 258 -2.78 -25.47 -10.76
CA ARG A 258 -3.61 -25.10 -9.62
C ARG A 258 -3.28 -23.71 -9.09
N THR A 259 -4.29 -23.04 -8.56
CA THR A 259 -4.17 -21.72 -7.94
C THR A 259 -4.75 -21.77 -6.53
N LEU A 260 -3.94 -21.34 -5.57
CA LEU A 260 -4.32 -21.25 -4.16
C LEU A 260 -4.49 -19.78 -3.78
N PHE A 261 -5.66 -19.45 -3.27
CA PHE A 261 -5.99 -18.16 -2.68
C PHE A 261 -5.89 -18.29 -1.16
N VAL A 262 -5.16 -17.38 -0.52
CA VAL A 262 -5.06 -17.33 0.93
C VAL A 262 -5.36 -15.94 1.47
N THR A 263 -5.92 -15.88 2.67
CA THR A 263 -5.94 -14.63 3.45
C THR A 263 -4.55 -14.36 4.02
N ASP A 264 -4.22 -13.09 4.20
CA ASP A 264 -2.96 -12.62 4.75
C ASP A 264 -3.26 -11.49 5.74
N GLY A 265 -3.64 -11.84 6.95
CA GLY A 265 -3.91 -10.86 8.00
C GLY A 265 -4.91 -11.28 9.07
N LEU A 266 -5.65 -12.38 8.89
CA LEU A 266 -6.50 -12.92 9.97
C LEU A 266 -5.66 -13.36 11.18
N SER A 267 -4.42 -13.75 10.92
CA SER A 267 -3.43 -14.11 11.95
C SER A 267 -2.53 -12.95 12.39
N ASP A 268 -2.78 -11.71 11.93
CA ASP A 268 -2.02 -10.55 12.40
C ASP A 268 -2.28 -10.27 13.88
N PHE A 269 -1.32 -9.63 14.55
CA PHE A 269 -1.52 -9.12 15.91
C PHE A 269 -2.66 -8.09 15.98
N TYR A 270 -3.22 -7.88 17.17
CA TYR A 270 -4.22 -6.83 17.38
C TYR A 270 -3.57 -5.44 17.43
N ALA A 271 -3.78 -4.62 16.41
CA ALA A 271 -3.24 -3.25 16.34
C ALA A 271 -3.72 -2.33 17.49
N ALA A 272 -4.86 -2.67 18.10
CA ALA A 272 -5.37 -1.98 19.29
C ALA A 272 -4.56 -2.27 20.56
N ARG A 273 -3.95 -3.46 20.68
CA ARG A 273 -3.18 -3.89 21.87
C ARG A 273 -1.69 -3.61 21.73
N VAL A 274 -1.16 -3.65 20.51
CA VAL A 274 0.27 -3.40 20.22
C VAL A 274 1.17 -4.41 20.95
N GLU A 275 0.72 -5.66 21.00
CA GLU A 275 1.41 -6.79 21.63
C GLU A 275 1.52 -7.96 20.64
N PRO A 276 2.62 -8.75 20.71
CA PRO A 276 2.76 -9.94 19.86
C PRO A 276 1.61 -10.93 20.10
N SER A 277 0.99 -11.38 19.02
CA SER A 277 -0.07 -12.39 19.04
C SER A 277 -0.33 -12.88 17.61
N VAL A 278 -1.00 -14.03 17.51
CA VAL A 278 -1.47 -14.59 16.22
C VAL A 278 -2.89 -14.14 15.86
N GLY A 279 -3.39 -13.03 16.39
CA GLY A 279 -4.71 -12.50 16.03
C GLY A 279 -5.86 -13.47 16.29
N PHE A 280 -6.58 -13.82 15.22
CA PHE A 280 -7.63 -14.84 15.25
C PHE A 280 -7.07 -16.28 15.28
N GLY A 281 -5.77 -16.46 15.06
CA GLY A 281 -5.10 -17.76 15.08
C GLY A 281 -5.42 -18.63 13.88
N VAL A 282 -5.94 -18.04 12.80
CA VAL A 282 -6.32 -18.73 11.57
C VAL A 282 -5.88 -17.96 10.33
N GLU A 283 -5.68 -18.67 9.23
CA GLU A 283 -5.73 -18.14 7.87
C GLU A 283 -6.62 -19.06 7.01
N LEU A 284 -7.31 -18.51 6.02
CA LEU A 284 -8.17 -19.25 5.12
C LEU A 284 -7.41 -19.62 3.84
N ALA A 285 -7.73 -20.78 3.27
CA ALA A 285 -7.12 -21.27 2.03
C ALA A 285 -8.18 -21.88 1.09
N LEU A 286 -8.29 -21.36 -0.13
CA LEU A 286 -9.15 -21.91 -1.19
C LEU A 286 -8.29 -22.28 -2.39
N GLU A 287 -8.25 -23.57 -2.74
CA GLU A 287 -7.52 -24.06 -3.92
C GLU A 287 -8.50 -24.38 -5.06
N THR A 288 -8.14 -24.02 -6.28
CA THR A 288 -8.89 -24.31 -7.50
C THR A 288 -7.95 -24.73 -8.63
N ASP A 289 -8.46 -25.53 -9.57
CA ASP A 289 -7.81 -25.86 -10.84
C ASP A 289 -8.49 -25.20 -12.04
N GLU A 290 -9.46 -24.30 -11.78
CA GLU A 290 -10.11 -23.51 -12.82
C GLU A 290 -9.21 -22.34 -13.25
N PRO A 291 -9.23 -21.96 -14.54
CA PRO A 291 -8.55 -20.76 -14.99
C PRO A 291 -9.19 -19.52 -14.35
N VAL A 292 -8.37 -18.66 -13.76
CA VAL A 292 -8.81 -17.39 -13.16
C VAL A 292 -8.29 -16.24 -14.02
N ALA A 293 -9.21 -15.54 -14.69
CA ALA A 293 -8.88 -14.46 -15.62
C ALA A 293 -8.52 -13.15 -14.89
N ASP A 294 -9.35 -12.75 -13.92
CA ASP A 294 -9.10 -11.58 -13.07
C ASP A 294 -9.15 -11.99 -11.60
N VAL A 295 -7.98 -12.10 -10.98
CA VAL A 295 -7.87 -12.53 -9.58
C VAL A 295 -8.37 -11.47 -8.59
N SER A 296 -8.39 -10.18 -8.98
CA SER A 296 -8.80 -9.08 -8.10
C SER A 296 -10.30 -9.03 -7.83
N SER A 297 -11.09 -9.67 -8.70
CA SER A 297 -12.54 -9.66 -8.65
C SER A 297 -13.17 -11.05 -8.75
N CYS A 298 -12.36 -12.10 -8.63
CA CYS A 298 -12.78 -13.50 -8.75
C CYS A 298 -13.62 -13.97 -7.55
N TRP A 299 -14.51 -14.93 -7.81
CA TRP A 299 -15.39 -15.48 -6.77
C TRP A 299 -14.61 -16.18 -5.64
N GLN A 300 -13.42 -16.73 -5.93
CA GLN A 300 -12.56 -17.36 -4.96
C GLN A 300 -12.13 -16.37 -3.87
N GLN A 301 -11.68 -15.17 -4.27
CA GLN A 301 -11.33 -14.12 -3.31
C GLN A 301 -12.56 -13.60 -2.56
N LEU A 302 -13.68 -13.38 -3.26
CA LEU A 302 -14.91 -12.88 -2.63
C LEU A 302 -15.41 -13.82 -1.53
N ILE A 303 -15.32 -15.15 -1.74
CA ILE A 303 -15.65 -16.12 -0.69
C ILE A 303 -14.75 -15.96 0.54
N LEU A 304 -13.43 -15.82 0.33
CA LEU A 304 -12.49 -15.60 1.44
C LEU A 304 -12.78 -14.29 2.18
N GLU A 305 -13.18 -13.25 1.46
CA GLU A 305 -13.60 -11.97 2.04
C GLU A 305 -14.85 -12.12 2.91
N HIS A 306 -15.91 -12.76 2.40
CA HIS A 306 -17.12 -13.00 3.18
C HIS A 306 -16.84 -13.80 4.46
N ILE A 307 -16.07 -14.89 4.37
CA ILE A 307 -15.71 -15.69 5.55
C ILE A 307 -14.83 -14.86 6.51
N GLY A 308 -13.86 -14.10 5.98
CA GLY A 308 -12.99 -13.25 6.78
C GLY A 308 -13.77 -12.19 7.58
N ASN A 309 -14.82 -11.61 6.98
CA ASN A 309 -15.70 -10.66 7.66
C ASN A 309 -16.58 -11.35 8.72
N GLU A 310 -17.13 -12.53 8.42
CA GLU A 310 -17.85 -13.33 9.41
C GLU A 310 -16.96 -13.70 10.62
N LEU A 311 -15.71 -14.07 10.34
CA LEU A 311 -14.73 -14.33 11.39
C LEU A 311 -14.40 -13.07 12.18
N ALA A 312 -14.39 -11.89 11.58
CA ALA A 312 -14.14 -10.65 12.31
C ALA A 312 -15.30 -10.30 13.26
N GLU A 313 -16.53 -10.53 12.83
CA GLU A 313 -17.74 -10.14 13.58
C GLU A 313 -18.12 -11.15 14.67
N HIS A 314 -17.89 -12.45 14.45
CA HIS A 314 -18.45 -13.50 15.29
C HIS A 314 -17.40 -14.38 15.99
N GLU A 315 -17.18 -14.13 17.29
CA GLU A 315 -16.21 -14.90 18.10
C GLU A 315 -16.47 -16.41 18.12
N ARG A 316 -17.74 -16.81 18.24
CA ARG A 316 -18.14 -18.22 18.25
C ARG A 316 -17.77 -18.95 16.94
N VAL A 317 -17.83 -18.24 15.81
CA VAL A 317 -17.41 -18.79 14.51
C VAL A 317 -15.90 -19.01 14.55
N ARG A 318 -15.12 -18.03 15.03
CA ARG A 318 -13.66 -18.14 15.19
C ARG A 318 -13.25 -19.33 16.05
N GLU A 319 -13.87 -19.50 17.23
CA GLU A 319 -13.57 -20.62 18.12
C GLU A 319 -13.82 -21.98 17.46
N THR A 320 -14.91 -22.08 16.69
CA THR A 320 -15.29 -23.31 15.99
C THR A 320 -14.29 -23.65 14.88
N VAL A 321 -13.95 -22.68 14.02
CA VAL A 321 -13.00 -22.89 12.92
C VAL A 321 -11.55 -23.04 13.38
N ARG A 322 -11.23 -22.79 14.65
CA ARG A 322 -9.89 -23.06 15.21
C ARG A 322 -9.67 -24.51 15.59
N THR A 323 -10.73 -25.29 15.81
CA THR A 323 -10.60 -26.63 16.39
C THR A 323 -11.29 -27.75 15.59
N GLY A 324 -12.23 -27.42 14.70
CA GLY A 324 -12.95 -28.42 13.91
C GLY A 324 -13.30 -27.96 12.50
N PHE A 325 -14.29 -28.59 11.92
CA PHE A 325 -14.88 -28.17 10.65
C PHE A 325 -16.17 -27.37 10.91
N LEU A 326 -16.52 -26.50 9.98
CA LEU A 326 -17.73 -25.68 10.05
C LEU A 326 -18.38 -25.62 8.68
N SER A 327 -19.68 -25.88 8.62
CA SER A 327 -20.49 -25.53 7.45
C SER A 327 -21.14 -24.18 7.65
N MET A 328 -21.15 -23.35 6.63
CA MET A 328 -21.84 -22.06 6.65
C MET A 328 -22.34 -21.68 5.26
N GLU A 329 -23.16 -20.65 5.21
CA GLU A 329 -23.60 -20.03 3.96
C GLU A 329 -23.12 -18.58 3.93
N VAL A 330 -22.74 -18.10 2.76
CA VAL A 330 -22.40 -16.69 2.51
C VAL A 330 -23.30 -16.12 1.42
N ASP A 331 -23.28 -14.80 1.28
CA ASP A 331 -23.98 -14.12 0.21
C ASP A 331 -23.46 -14.56 -1.17
N GLY A 332 -24.37 -14.79 -2.12
CA GLY A 332 -24.04 -15.29 -3.45
C GLY A 332 -23.89 -14.21 -4.51
N GLN A 333 -23.97 -12.92 -4.17
CA GLN A 333 -23.80 -11.86 -5.15
C GLN A 333 -22.43 -11.97 -5.83
N ARG A 334 -22.43 -11.96 -7.17
CA ARG A 334 -21.23 -12.14 -8.03
C ARG A 334 -20.57 -13.52 -7.95
N MET A 335 -21.23 -14.52 -7.37
CA MET A 335 -20.79 -15.91 -7.41
C MET A 335 -21.31 -16.63 -8.67
N PRO A 336 -20.67 -17.73 -9.11
CA PRO A 336 -21.17 -18.54 -10.21
C PRO A 336 -22.59 -19.07 -9.93
N GLU A 337 -23.50 -18.94 -10.91
CA GLU A 337 -24.90 -19.38 -10.79
C GLU A 337 -25.04 -20.85 -10.39
N THR A 338 -24.08 -21.69 -10.79
CA THR A 338 -24.01 -23.12 -10.49
C THR A 338 -23.77 -23.43 -9.01
N LEU A 339 -23.28 -22.48 -8.22
CA LEU A 339 -23.09 -22.60 -6.77
C LEU A 339 -24.26 -22.00 -5.97
N LEU A 340 -25.16 -21.26 -6.62
CA LEU A 340 -26.23 -20.55 -5.94
C LEU A 340 -27.35 -21.48 -5.51
N THR A 341 -27.79 -21.34 -4.25
CA THR A 341 -29.05 -21.88 -3.79
C THR A 341 -30.23 -21.09 -4.37
N LYS A 342 -31.45 -21.58 -4.15
CA LYS A 342 -32.69 -20.86 -4.53
C LYS A 342 -32.81 -19.50 -3.86
N ASP A 343 -32.18 -19.33 -2.69
CA ASP A 343 -32.16 -18.09 -1.92
C ASP A 343 -30.96 -17.19 -2.28
N GLY A 344 -30.20 -17.54 -3.32
CA GLY A 344 -29.04 -16.75 -3.76
C GLY A 344 -27.84 -16.81 -2.81
N ARG A 345 -27.69 -17.93 -2.09
CA ARG A 345 -26.59 -18.16 -1.13
C ARG A 345 -25.59 -19.17 -1.68
N VAL A 346 -24.37 -19.19 -1.14
CA VAL A 346 -23.37 -20.22 -1.44
C VAL A 346 -23.04 -21.01 -0.18
N GLY A 347 -23.17 -22.33 -0.27
CA GLY A 347 -22.80 -23.25 0.82
C GLY A 347 -21.30 -23.54 0.86
N LEU A 348 -20.73 -23.53 2.06
CA LEU A 348 -19.31 -23.70 2.31
C LEU A 348 -19.06 -24.75 3.38
N LEU A 349 -17.94 -25.45 3.25
CA LEU A 349 -17.37 -26.32 4.26
C LEU A 349 -15.93 -25.90 4.56
N LEU A 350 -15.68 -25.58 5.83
CA LEU A 350 -14.41 -25.03 6.32
C LEU A 350 -13.65 -26.06 7.13
N GLY A 351 -12.31 -26.08 7.00
CA GLY A 351 -11.41 -26.83 7.88
C GLY A 351 -11.33 -28.33 7.59
N MET A 352 -11.49 -28.73 6.33
CA MET A 352 -11.25 -30.10 5.89
C MET A 352 -9.76 -30.41 5.86
N ASP A 353 -9.37 -31.59 6.31
CA ASP A 353 -8.00 -32.06 6.15
C ASP A 353 -7.73 -32.42 4.69
N THR A 354 -6.52 -32.09 4.22
CA THR A 354 -6.11 -32.35 2.84
C THR A 354 -4.71 -32.94 2.81
N PRO A 355 -4.37 -33.78 1.83
CA PRO A 355 -3.02 -34.31 1.69
C PRO A 355 -2.01 -33.25 1.17
N SER A 356 -2.49 -32.14 0.59
CA SER A 356 -1.63 -31.17 -0.11
C SER A 356 -1.38 -29.87 0.64
N LEU A 357 -2.15 -29.58 1.69
CA LEU A 357 -2.02 -28.40 2.53
C LEU A 357 -1.85 -28.82 4.00
N PRO A 358 -0.91 -28.20 4.74
CA PRO A 358 -0.79 -28.45 6.17
C PRO A 358 -2.01 -27.90 6.91
N THR A 359 -2.34 -28.47 8.08
CA THR A 359 -3.44 -27.97 8.91
C THR A 359 -3.02 -26.78 9.78
N HIS A 360 -1.72 -26.67 10.08
CA HIS A 360 -1.16 -25.62 10.93
C HIS A 360 0.22 -25.19 10.44
N PHE A 361 0.62 -23.98 10.80
CA PHE A 361 1.96 -23.48 10.61
C PHE A 361 2.42 -22.62 11.79
N THR A 362 3.72 -22.59 12.00
CA THR A 362 4.33 -21.86 13.11
C THR A 362 4.59 -20.41 12.71
N MET A 363 4.03 -19.50 13.50
CA MET A 363 4.36 -18.08 13.47
C MET A 363 5.24 -17.73 14.69
N PRO A 364 5.93 -16.58 14.68
CA PRO A 364 6.84 -16.23 15.76
C PRO A 364 6.19 -16.10 17.14
N ASP A 365 4.88 -15.85 17.18
CA ASP A 365 4.11 -15.56 18.39
C ASP A 365 3.01 -16.61 18.68
N GLY A 366 3.02 -17.74 17.97
CA GLY A 366 2.08 -18.84 18.18
C GLY A 366 1.88 -19.74 16.95
N GLU A 367 1.02 -20.74 17.11
CA GLU A 367 0.58 -21.58 16.00
C GLU A 367 -0.66 -20.96 15.33
N VAL A 368 -0.70 -21.02 14.00
CA VAL A 368 -1.83 -20.58 13.17
C VAL A 368 -2.41 -21.80 12.47
N ARG A 369 -3.73 -21.95 12.52
CA ARG A 369 -4.45 -22.98 11.77
C ARG A 369 -4.71 -22.51 10.34
N LEU A 370 -4.34 -23.32 9.36
CA LEU A 370 -4.73 -23.10 7.96
C LEU A 370 -6.08 -23.80 7.72
N VAL A 371 -7.12 -23.00 7.55
CA VAL A 371 -8.50 -23.46 7.38
C VAL A 371 -8.83 -23.53 5.90
N THR A 372 -8.97 -24.74 5.36
CA THR A 372 -9.36 -24.90 3.96
C THR A 372 -10.80 -24.50 3.73
N VAL A 373 -11.10 -23.93 2.57
CA VAL A 373 -12.43 -23.49 2.18
C VAL A 373 -12.88 -24.29 0.97
N LYS A 374 -13.97 -25.06 1.15
CA LYS A 374 -14.58 -25.85 0.09
C LYS A 374 -15.98 -25.35 -0.25
N THR A 375 -16.23 -25.08 -1.52
CA THR A 375 -17.60 -24.81 -2.01
C THR A 375 -18.42 -26.10 -2.14
N LEU A 376 -19.67 -26.02 -1.70
CA LEU A 376 -20.67 -27.06 -1.82
C LEU A 376 -21.57 -26.79 -3.02
N MET A 377 -21.88 -27.82 -3.80
CA MET A 377 -22.96 -27.75 -4.78
C MET A 377 -24.30 -27.64 -4.02
N PRO A 378 -25.35 -27.01 -4.59
CA PRO A 378 -26.63 -26.86 -3.90
C PRO A 378 -27.21 -28.17 -3.33
N ALA A 379 -27.08 -29.28 -4.07
CA ALA A 379 -27.52 -30.61 -3.60
C ALA A 379 -26.73 -31.13 -2.39
N GLU A 380 -25.44 -30.79 -2.27
CA GLU A 380 -24.60 -31.17 -1.12
C GLU A 380 -24.94 -30.35 0.11
N LEU A 381 -25.24 -29.05 -0.08
CA LEU A 381 -25.74 -28.22 0.99
C LEU A 381 -27.09 -28.72 1.49
N GLU A 382 -28.01 -29.06 0.59
CA GLU A 382 -29.32 -29.65 0.93
C GLU A 382 -29.14 -30.96 1.73
N TYR A 383 -28.28 -31.87 1.25
CA TYR A 383 -27.93 -33.09 1.98
C TYR A 383 -27.37 -32.81 3.38
N LEU A 384 -26.46 -31.83 3.50
CA LEU A 384 -25.88 -31.43 4.78
C LEU A 384 -26.96 -30.92 5.74
N LEU A 385 -27.87 -30.06 5.26
CA LEU A 385 -28.95 -29.49 6.08
C LEU A 385 -29.94 -30.56 6.56
N GLU A 386 -30.23 -31.56 5.72
CA GLU A 386 -31.11 -32.68 6.08
C GLU A 386 -30.51 -33.62 7.13
N HIS A 387 -29.18 -33.84 7.08
CA HIS A 387 -28.51 -34.87 7.89
C HIS A 387 -27.62 -34.30 9.02
N GLY A 388 -27.51 -32.97 9.12
CA GLY A 388 -26.76 -32.26 10.15
C GLY A 388 -25.29 -32.71 10.25
N LYS A 389 -24.83 -32.99 11.47
CA LYS A 389 -23.44 -33.39 11.73
C LYS A 389 -23.03 -34.66 10.96
N HIS A 390 -23.92 -35.64 10.87
CA HIS A 390 -23.65 -36.88 10.15
C HIS A 390 -23.51 -36.64 8.64
N GLY A 391 -24.32 -35.72 8.09
CA GLY A 391 -24.21 -35.29 6.70
C GLY A 391 -22.85 -34.65 6.40
N CYS A 392 -22.36 -33.80 7.30
CA CYS A 392 -21.04 -33.16 7.17
C CYS A 392 -19.89 -34.18 7.16
N GLU A 393 -19.88 -35.10 8.12
CA GLU A 393 -18.86 -36.17 8.20
C GLU A 393 -18.90 -37.07 6.95
N GLU A 394 -20.08 -37.39 6.45
CA GLU A 394 -20.27 -38.18 5.24
C GLU A 394 -19.80 -37.44 3.98
N LEU A 395 -20.10 -36.14 3.84
CA LEU A 395 -19.59 -35.32 2.74
C LEU A 395 -18.06 -35.28 2.74
N ILE A 396 -17.43 -35.07 3.90
CA ILE A 396 -15.96 -35.10 4.03
C ILE A 396 -15.41 -36.46 3.56
N ARG A 397 -16.02 -37.56 4.01
CA ARG A 397 -15.64 -38.91 3.58
C ARG A 397 -15.73 -39.07 2.05
N ARG A 398 -16.86 -38.69 1.46
CA ARG A 398 -17.09 -38.81 0.00
C ARG A 398 -16.17 -37.91 -0.82
N PHE A 399 -15.85 -36.71 -0.34
CA PHE A 399 -14.86 -35.87 -1.00
C PHE A 399 -13.50 -36.52 -1.02
N ASN A 400 -13.06 -37.08 0.11
CA ASN A 400 -11.77 -37.75 0.24
C ASN A 400 -11.64 -38.99 -0.67
N GLU A 401 -12.74 -39.68 -0.98
CA GLU A 401 -12.75 -40.84 -1.88
C GLU A 401 -12.57 -40.51 -3.36
N ARG A 402 -12.98 -39.32 -3.82
CA ARG A 402 -12.93 -38.95 -5.25
C ARG A 402 -11.56 -38.46 -5.75
N GLY A 403 -10.60 -38.23 -4.85
CA GLY A 403 -9.33 -37.57 -5.20
C GLY A 403 -9.51 -36.07 -5.47
N SER A 404 -8.53 -35.23 -5.09
CA SER A 404 -8.62 -33.76 -5.14
C SER A 404 -9.78 -33.17 -4.32
N SER A 405 -9.98 -33.73 -3.13
CA SER A 405 -11.15 -33.54 -2.26
C SER A 405 -11.38 -32.10 -1.82
N HIS A 406 -10.35 -31.27 -1.77
CA HIS A 406 -10.42 -29.89 -1.26
C HIS A 406 -10.55 -28.82 -2.35
N LEU A 407 -10.41 -29.18 -3.63
CA LEU A 407 -10.54 -28.21 -4.70
C LEU A 407 -11.97 -27.65 -4.76
N SER A 408 -12.05 -26.33 -4.83
CA SER A 408 -13.28 -25.59 -5.06
C SER A 408 -13.39 -25.25 -6.54
N ARG A 409 -14.54 -25.59 -7.14
CA ARG A 409 -14.84 -25.34 -8.55
C ARG A 409 -16.20 -24.66 -8.64
N ALA A 410 -16.37 -23.79 -9.64
CA ALA A 410 -17.66 -23.19 -9.97
C ALA A 410 -18.68 -24.28 -10.35
N TRP A 411 -18.22 -25.37 -10.97
CA TRP A 411 -19.08 -26.50 -11.30
C TRP A 411 -18.39 -27.86 -11.15
N ARG A 412 -19.13 -28.84 -10.63
CA ARG A 412 -18.79 -30.26 -10.62
C ARG A 412 -20.02 -31.12 -10.36
N GLN A 413 -19.93 -32.40 -10.66
CA GLN A 413 -20.94 -33.36 -10.20
C GLN A 413 -20.93 -33.44 -8.66
N PRO A 414 -22.10 -33.30 -7.99
CA PRO A 414 -22.22 -33.52 -6.56
C PRO A 414 -21.69 -34.89 -6.13
N VAL A 415 -21.30 -35.01 -4.87
CA VAL A 415 -20.90 -36.30 -4.25
C VAL A 415 -22.08 -37.04 -3.61
N VAL A 416 -23.25 -36.42 -3.58
CA VAL A 416 -24.48 -36.97 -2.99
C VAL A 416 -25.49 -37.43 -4.00
#